data_AF-A0AAJ2C4N4-F1
#
_entry.id   AF-A0AAJ2C4N4-F1
#
_cell.length_a   1.000
_cell.length_b   1.000
_cell.length_c   1.000
_cell.angle_alpha   90.00
_cell.angle_beta   90.00
_cell.angle_gamma   90.00
#
_symmetry.space_group_name_H-M   'P 1'
#
loop_
_entity.id
_entity.type
_entity.pdbx_description
1 polymer ?
#
loop_
_entity_poly.entity_id
_entity_poly.type
_entity_poly.pdbx_seq_one_letter_code
_entity_poly.pdbx_strand_id
1 'polypeptide(L)'
;MKNIFRILLISLISIGIFSCENNEIKTVMSSKGEASVLSSSKTSYVLTPATANDSVVAFTWNRANYGFQAAVRYTLQIAKAGTNFTAPKEISLGNTVQLKYTIADFNQLSIIMGLKPNAVGQLELRVKSYISDAVADIYSNVLSVSVTPYLVVINYPSLWVAGDFQGWDPASAPKISSRNANGIYEGYVNIVGGTHQFKYTSQPDWNGTNYGWVSSTTTGSDVAGTFSSSGGNLFVPEDGYYLLKGNTNSNTWSGTKTTWGIIGDAAANGWADDVKMTYDAAKNVWKVTTVLKAGGLKFRANSAWAINMGDTGADLSLEYDGDNIVIPASLAGTRTITLDLKAGNYTYTIE
;
A
#
# COMPACT_ATOMS: atom_id res chain seq x y z
N MET A 1 43.33 1.47 88.59
CA MET A 1 42.85 0.82 87.35
C MET A 1 41.52 1.41 86.86
N LYS A 2 41.46 2.70 86.50
CA LYS A 2 40.22 3.30 85.91
C LYS A 2 40.46 4.11 84.62
N ASN A 3 41.71 4.49 84.31
CA ASN A 3 42.02 5.32 83.14
C ASN A 3 42.78 4.58 82.02
N ILE A 4 43.28 3.36 82.26
CA ILE A 4 43.95 2.54 81.23
C ILE A 4 42.94 1.86 80.28
N PHE A 5 41.73 1.54 80.78
CA PHE A 5 40.67 0.96 79.97
C PHE A 5 40.02 1.95 78.98
N ARG A 6 40.14 3.26 79.22
CA ARG A 6 39.60 4.30 78.32
C ARG A 6 40.51 4.61 77.13
N ILE A 7 41.81 4.36 77.26
CA ILE A 7 42.79 4.60 76.18
C ILE A 7 42.83 3.42 75.20
N LEU A 8 42.57 2.19 75.67
CA LEU A 8 42.43 1.02 74.77
C LEU A 8 41.14 1.04 73.93
N LEU A 9 40.08 1.71 74.38
CA LEU A 9 38.82 1.77 73.64
C LEU A 9 38.82 2.83 72.51
N ILE A 10 39.69 3.84 72.61
CA ILE A 10 39.81 4.91 71.59
C ILE A 10 40.80 4.52 70.48
N SER A 11 41.80 3.69 70.80
CA SER A 11 42.77 3.16 69.82
C SER A 11 42.18 2.09 68.88
N LEU A 12 41.06 1.46 69.24
CA LEU A 12 40.44 0.39 68.44
C LEU A 12 39.36 0.90 67.46
N ILE A 13 38.95 2.17 67.58
CA ILE A 13 37.89 2.78 66.75
C ILE A 13 38.48 3.54 65.55
N SER A 14 39.77 3.88 65.57
CA SER A 14 40.44 4.64 64.51
C SER A 14 41.01 3.80 63.34
N ILE A 15 40.77 2.49 63.30
CA ILE A 15 41.22 1.60 62.19
C ILE A 15 40.05 1.19 61.26
N GLY A 16 38.83 1.68 61.50
CA GLY A 16 37.63 1.28 60.74
C GLY A 16 37.27 2.12 59.51
N ILE A 17 38.08 3.09 59.07
CA ILE A 17 37.68 4.10 58.08
C ILE A 17 38.53 4.09 56.81
N PHE A 18 38.82 2.92 56.24
CA PHE A 18 39.34 2.83 54.86
C PHE A 18 39.03 1.47 54.23
N SER A 19 37.75 1.15 54.07
CA SER A 19 37.33 0.19 53.03
C SER A 19 35.83 0.31 52.75
N CYS A 20 35.47 1.37 52.04
CA CYS A 20 34.48 1.24 50.98
C CYS A 20 35.21 1.65 49.71
N GLU A 21 36.04 0.74 49.18
CA GLU A 21 36.06 0.67 47.72
C GLU A 21 34.62 0.31 47.35
N ASN A 22 33.92 1.24 46.70
CA ASN A 22 32.76 0.87 45.91
C ASN A 22 33.27 -0.12 44.89
N ASN A 23 33.19 -1.40 45.24
CA ASN A 23 33.45 -2.50 44.33
C ASN A 23 32.24 -2.56 43.40
N GLU A 24 32.09 -1.51 42.59
CA GLU A 24 31.22 -1.55 41.43
C GLU A 24 31.73 -2.73 40.62
N ILE A 25 30.87 -3.74 40.45
CA ILE A 25 31.06 -4.74 39.42
C ILE A 25 31.03 -3.94 38.12
N LYS A 26 32.20 -3.49 37.66
CA LYS A 26 32.37 -2.91 36.34
C LYS A 26 32.19 -4.04 35.36
N THR A 27 30.95 -4.22 34.90
CA THR A 27 30.64 -5.15 33.83
C THR A 27 31.34 -4.64 32.58
N VAL A 28 32.50 -5.22 32.27
CA VAL A 28 33.23 -4.92 31.05
C VAL A 28 32.41 -5.49 29.91
N MET A 29 31.88 -4.61 29.06
CA MET A 29 31.24 -4.99 27.80
C MET A 29 32.23 -5.88 27.03
N SER A 30 31.86 -7.14 26.77
CA SER A 30 32.57 -7.96 25.79
C SER A 30 32.52 -7.19 24.47
N SER A 31 33.67 -7.04 23.82
CA SER A 31 34.08 -5.99 22.89
C SER A 31 33.27 -5.77 21.60
N LYS A 32 32.00 -6.21 21.52
CA LYS A 32 30.95 -5.71 20.63
C LYS A 32 29.53 -6.25 20.90
N GLY A 33 29.31 -7.06 21.93
CA GLY A 33 28.08 -7.87 22.07
C GLY A 33 27.89 -8.87 20.93
N GLU A 34 27.16 -9.96 21.17
CA GLU A 34 26.79 -10.93 20.13
C GLU A 34 25.44 -10.54 19.52
N ALA A 35 25.43 -10.43 18.19
CA ALA A 35 24.23 -10.08 17.44
C ALA A 35 23.14 -11.13 17.52
N SER A 36 21.89 -10.69 17.39
CA SER A 36 20.77 -11.57 17.09
C SER A 36 20.99 -12.30 15.75
N VAL A 37 20.49 -13.52 15.65
CA VAL A 37 20.41 -14.31 14.42
C VAL A 37 18.97 -14.31 13.96
N LEU A 38 18.69 -13.60 12.87
CA LEU A 38 17.38 -13.50 12.25
C LEU A 38 17.15 -14.70 11.32
N SER A 39 16.02 -15.37 11.51
CA SER A 39 15.53 -16.46 10.68
C SER A 39 14.08 -16.22 10.25
N SER A 40 13.68 -16.97 9.22
CA SER A 40 12.35 -16.92 8.61
C SER A 40 11.74 -18.31 8.57
N SER A 41 10.41 -18.41 8.65
CA SER A 41 9.69 -19.68 8.53
C SER A 41 9.90 -20.34 7.16
N LYS A 42 10.18 -19.55 6.11
CA LYS A 42 10.52 -20.01 4.76
C LYS A 42 11.57 -19.09 4.13
N THR A 43 12.28 -19.61 3.13
CA THR A 43 13.20 -18.85 2.28
C THR A 43 12.53 -18.29 1.02
N SER A 44 11.36 -18.85 0.65
CA SER A 44 10.56 -18.44 -0.48
C SER A 44 9.08 -18.40 -0.12
N TYR A 45 8.40 -17.32 -0.52
CA TYR A 45 6.98 -17.09 -0.32
C TYR A 45 6.33 -16.81 -1.67
N VAL A 46 5.54 -17.77 -2.15
CA VAL A 46 4.59 -17.54 -3.25
C VAL A 46 3.25 -17.20 -2.61
N LEU A 47 2.84 -15.94 -2.74
CA LEU A 47 1.65 -15.43 -2.09
C LEU A 47 0.47 -15.59 -3.04
N THR A 48 -0.70 -15.95 -2.51
CA THR A 48 -1.92 -16.15 -3.33
C THR A 48 -3.15 -15.60 -2.61
N PRO A 49 -4.21 -15.18 -3.35
CA PRO A 49 -5.46 -14.75 -2.73
C PRO A 49 -6.12 -15.84 -1.89
N ALA A 50 -5.98 -17.11 -2.29
CA ALA A 50 -6.64 -18.24 -1.65
C ALA A 50 -6.21 -18.47 -0.20
N THR A 51 -5.01 -18.02 0.18
CA THR A 51 -4.41 -18.22 1.49
C THR A 51 -4.20 -16.90 2.24
N ALA A 52 -4.88 -15.83 1.82
CA ALA A 52 -4.62 -14.46 2.28
C ALA A 52 -4.65 -14.30 3.81
N ASN A 53 -5.57 -15.00 4.51
CA ASN A 53 -5.73 -14.91 5.96
C ASN A 53 -4.79 -15.84 6.75
N ASP A 54 -4.01 -16.68 6.08
CA ASP A 54 -3.10 -17.60 6.76
C ASP A 54 -1.90 -16.84 7.33
N SER A 55 -1.55 -17.11 8.59
CA SER A 55 -0.37 -16.54 9.25
C SER A 55 0.89 -17.35 8.96
N VAL A 56 1.39 -17.30 7.72
CA VAL A 56 2.46 -18.20 7.24
C VAL A 56 3.86 -17.56 7.25
N VAL A 57 3.93 -16.24 7.31
CA VAL A 57 5.21 -15.51 7.26
C VAL A 57 5.61 -15.15 8.69
N ALA A 58 6.60 -15.86 9.23
CA ALA A 58 7.09 -15.62 10.57
C ALA A 58 8.60 -15.38 10.54
N PHE A 59 9.01 -14.28 11.15
CA PHE A 59 10.40 -13.93 11.39
C PHE A 59 10.71 -14.09 12.88
N THR A 60 11.84 -14.70 13.20
CA THR A 60 12.24 -14.97 14.60
C THR A 60 13.72 -14.67 14.78
N TRP A 61 14.11 -14.22 15.96
CA TRP A 61 15.52 -14.03 16.30
C TRP A 61 15.80 -14.36 17.76
N ASN A 62 17.03 -14.72 18.10
CA ASN A 62 17.45 -14.82 19.50
C ASN A 62 17.71 -13.42 20.08
N ARG A 63 17.70 -13.30 21.41
CA ARG A 63 18.07 -12.03 22.06
C ARG A 63 19.53 -11.72 21.79
N ALA A 64 19.83 -10.45 21.51
CA ALA A 64 21.20 -9.96 21.44
C ALA A 64 21.85 -10.03 22.82
N ASN A 65 23.13 -10.42 22.86
CA ASN A 65 23.87 -10.66 24.10
C ASN A 65 24.95 -9.59 24.27
N TYR A 66 24.76 -8.68 25.22
CA TYR A 66 25.74 -7.61 25.50
C TYR A 66 26.79 -8.01 26.57
N GLY A 67 26.78 -9.28 27.00
CA GLY A 67 27.60 -9.77 28.12
C GLY A 67 27.02 -9.46 29.51
N PHE A 68 25.82 -8.86 29.57
CA PHE A 68 25.08 -8.56 30.79
C PHE A 68 23.57 -8.50 30.50
N GLN A 69 22.75 -8.47 31.55
CA GLN A 69 21.29 -8.42 31.43
C GLN A 69 20.82 -7.01 31.05
N ALA A 70 20.77 -6.74 29.74
CA ALA A 70 20.27 -5.48 29.19
C ALA A 70 18.79 -5.56 28.78
N ALA A 71 18.07 -4.45 28.90
CA ALA A 71 16.72 -4.30 28.37
C ALA A 71 16.77 -3.98 26.85
N VAL A 72 17.01 -5.00 26.03
CA VAL A 72 17.15 -4.85 24.57
C VAL A 72 15.80 -4.54 23.91
N ARG A 73 15.82 -3.53 23.04
CA ARG A 73 14.72 -3.17 22.13
C ARG A 73 15.11 -3.49 20.68
N TYR A 74 14.16 -3.97 19.89
CA TYR A 74 14.36 -4.40 18.52
C TYR A 74 13.58 -3.55 17.52
N THR A 75 14.23 -3.25 16.40
CA THR A 75 13.59 -2.72 15.19
C THR A 75 13.89 -3.65 14.03
N LEU A 76 12.85 -4.16 13.36
CA LEU A 76 13.04 -4.90 12.11
C LEU A 76 13.16 -3.89 10.97
N GLN A 77 14.25 -4.00 10.21
CA GLN A 77 14.47 -3.24 8.98
C GLN A 77 14.21 -4.15 7.78
N ILE A 78 13.39 -3.69 6.84
CA ILE A 78 13.02 -4.40 5.62
C ILE A 78 13.34 -3.51 4.43
N ALA A 79 14.05 -4.05 3.45
CA ALA A 79 14.44 -3.32 2.25
C ALA A 79 14.31 -4.21 1.02
N LYS A 80 14.15 -3.60 -0.16
CA LYS A 80 14.30 -4.32 -1.42
C LYS A 80 15.75 -4.77 -1.56
N ALA A 81 15.99 -6.00 -2.01
CA ALA A 81 17.33 -6.54 -2.13
C ALA A 81 18.23 -5.65 -3.00
N GLY A 82 19.48 -5.48 -2.59
CA GLY A 82 20.49 -4.69 -3.32
C GLY A 82 20.42 -3.18 -3.06
N THR A 83 19.48 -2.72 -2.24
CA THR A 83 19.44 -1.31 -1.80
C THR A 83 20.38 -1.01 -0.63
N ASN A 84 21.03 -2.03 -0.06
CA ASN A 84 21.89 -1.92 1.12
C ASN A 84 21.22 -1.22 2.31
N PHE A 85 19.90 -1.42 2.48
CA PHE A 85 19.09 -0.74 3.49
C PHE A 85 19.18 0.80 3.37
N THR A 86 19.29 1.33 2.16
CA THR A 86 19.11 2.76 1.90
C THR A 86 17.62 3.09 2.09
N ALA A 87 17.27 3.75 3.19
CA ALA A 87 15.90 4.03 3.63
C ALA A 87 15.01 2.77 3.77
N PRO A 88 15.34 1.85 4.69
CA PRO A 88 14.53 0.66 4.90
C PRO A 88 13.21 1.00 5.58
N LYS A 89 12.19 0.16 5.40
CA LYS A 89 11.01 0.18 6.26
C LYS A 89 11.45 -0.26 7.66
N GLU A 90 11.26 0.61 8.64
CA GLU A 90 11.51 0.30 10.05
C GLU A 90 10.22 -0.06 10.78
N ILE A 91 10.26 -1.12 11.58
CA ILE A 91 9.16 -1.58 12.43
C ILE A 91 9.70 -1.75 13.84
N SER A 92 9.28 -0.87 14.76
CA SER A 92 9.66 -0.92 16.16
C SER A 92 8.86 -2.01 16.89
N LEU A 93 9.54 -2.97 17.52
CA LEU A 93 8.95 -4.18 18.09
C LEU A 93 9.13 -4.29 19.61
N GLY A 94 9.63 -3.23 20.25
CA GLY A 94 9.91 -3.26 21.68
C GLY A 94 10.88 -4.38 22.02
N ASN A 95 10.55 -5.23 22.99
CA ASN A 95 11.40 -6.34 23.43
C ASN A 95 11.02 -7.70 22.82
N THR A 96 10.10 -7.75 21.86
CA THR A 96 9.65 -8.99 21.20
C THR A 96 10.76 -9.56 20.32
N VAL A 97 10.77 -10.88 20.16
CA VAL A 97 11.79 -11.64 19.39
C VAL A 97 11.22 -12.37 18.17
N GLN A 98 10.01 -11.99 17.79
CA GLN A 98 9.28 -12.57 16.68
C GLN A 98 8.36 -11.52 16.05
N LEU A 99 8.09 -11.66 14.76
CA LEU A 99 7.05 -10.95 14.04
C LEU A 99 6.35 -11.93 13.11
N LYS A 100 5.02 -11.86 13.07
CA LYS A 100 4.20 -12.64 12.15
C LYS A 100 3.41 -11.70 11.26
N TYR A 101 3.31 -12.05 9.98
CA TYR A 101 2.40 -11.41 9.05
C TYR A 101 1.36 -12.43 8.57
N THR A 102 0.16 -11.93 8.27
CA THR A 102 -0.74 -12.64 7.36
C THR A 102 -0.13 -12.64 5.95
N ILE A 103 -0.57 -13.56 5.09
CA ILE A 103 -0.16 -13.55 3.67
C ILE A 103 -0.57 -12.24 3.00
N ALA A 104 -1.74 -11.69 3.33
CA ALA A 104 -2.22 -10.41 2.81
C ALA A 104 -1.27 -9.24 3.17
N ASP A 105 -0.97 -9.06 4.46
CA ASP A 105 -0.10 -7.96 4.92
C ASP A 105 1.31 -8.07 4.32
N PHE A 106 1.83 -9.30 4.22
CA PHE A 106 3.14 -9.52 3.63
C PHE A 106 3.14 -9.29 2.11
N ASN A 107 2.03 -9.61 1.42
CA ASN A 107 1.86 -9.33 -0.01
C ASN A 107 1.92 -7.83 -0.28
N GLN A 108 1.15 -7.07 0.48
CA GLN A 108 1.08 -5.61 0.40
C GLN A 108 2.42 -4.96 0.73
N LEU A 109 3.05 -5.33 1.86
CA LEU A 109 4.39 -4.85 2.21
C LEU A 109 5.38 -5.10 1.09
N SER A 110 5.36 -6.29 0.49
CA SER A 110 6.27 -6.64 -0.60
C SER A 110 6.10 -5.74 -1.81
N ILE A 111 4.86 -5.42 -2.17
CA ILE A 111 4.57 -4.52 -3.30
C ILE A 111 4.95 -3.08 -2.96
N ILE A 112 4.65 -2.59 -1.75
CA ILE A 112 5.10 -1.26 -1.27
C ILE A 112 6.63 -1.14 -1.28
N MET A 113 7.32 -2.23 -0.97
CA MET A 113 8.78 -2.30 -1.07
C MET A 113 9.30 -2.34 -2.52
N GLY A 114 8.40 -2.29 -3.52
CA GLY A 114 8.73 -2.20 -4.93
C GLY A 114 8.93 -3.55 -5.61
N LEU A 115 8.36 -4.64 -5.06
CA LEU A 115 8.23 -5.91 -5.79
C LEU A 115 7.02 -5.86 -6.72
N LYS A 116 7.16 -6.45 -7.91
CA LYS A 116 6.10 -6.46 -8.91
C LYS A 116 5.15 -7.64 -8.66
N PRO A 117 3.83 -7.43 -8.68
CA PRO A 117 2.88 -8.54 -8.61
C PRO A 117 3.13 -9.58 -9.71
N ASN A 118 2.91 -10.85 -9.38
CA ASN A 118 3.09 -12.03 -10.24
C ASN A 118 4.53 -12.23 -10.76
N ALA A 119 5.51 -11.53 -10.21
CA ALA A 119 6.93 -11.70 -10.51
C ALA A 119 7.70 -11.95 -9.21
N VAL A 120 8.72 -12.81 -9.28
CA VAL A 120 9.60 -13.04 -8.14
C VAL A 120 10.46 -11.81 -7.91
N GLY A 121 10.51 -11.37 -6.65
CA GLY A 121 11.43 -10.35 -6.16
C GLY A 121 12.09 -10.80 -4.86
N GLN A 122 13.02 -9.99 -4.36
CA GLN A 122 13.70 -10.29 -3.11
C GLN A 122 13.64 -9.12 -2.14
N LEU A 123 13.39 -9.44 -0.87
CA LEU A 123 13.52 -8.53 0.26
C LEU A 123 14.71 -8.95 1.12
N GLU A 124 15.43 -7.97 1.62
CA GLU A 124 16.49 -8.12 2.62
C GLU A 124 15.98 -7.59 3.96
N LEU A 125 16.17 -8.37 5.01
CA LEU A 125 15.74 -8.06 6.37
C LEU A 125 16.94 -8.11 7.32
N ARG A 126 16.95 -7.21 8.32
CA ARG A 126 17.86 -7.31 9.46
C ARG A 126 17.21 -6.74 10.72
N VAL A 127 17.59 -7.25 11.87
CA VAL A 127 17.17 -6.75 13.17
C VAL A 127 18.22 -5.79 13.70
N LYS A 128 17.79 -4.57 14.05
CA LYS A 128 18.56 -3.57 14.78
C LYS A 128 18.27 -3.72 16.27
N SER A 129 19.30 -4.00 17.06
CA SER A 129 19.23 -4.16 18.52
C SER A 129 19.76 -2.90 19.20
N TYR A 130 18.93 -2.32 20.06
CA TYR A 130 19.20 -1.07 20.77
C TYR A 130 19.04 -1.26 22.29
N ILE A 131 19.96 -0.69 23.07
CA ILE A 131 19.87 -0.66 24.54
C ILE A 131 19.91 0.76 25.12
N SER A 132 20.73 1.65 24.55
CA SER A 132 20.83 3.06 24.92
C SER A 132 21.63 3.83 23.86
N ASP A 133 21.48 5.15 23.81
CA ASP A 133 22.21 6.02 22.87
C ASP A 133 23.73 6.02 23.08
N ALA A 134 24.19 5.58 24.27
CA ALA A 134 25.61 5.46 24.59
C ALA A 134 26.26 4.20 24.00
N VAL A 135 25.47 3.28 23.45
CA VAL A 135 25.95 2.01 22.89
C VAL A 135 25.51 1.90 21.44
N ALA A 136 26.48 1.66 20.55
CA ALA A 136 26.18 1.47 19.13
C ALA A 136 25.20 0.31 18.91
N ASP A 137 24.29 0.50 17.97
CA ASP A 137 23.35 -0.54 17.56
C ASP A 137 24.08 -1.79 17.04
N ILE A 138 23.56 -2.96 17.40
CA ILE A 138 24.04 -4.24 16.88
C ILE A 138 23.02 -4.76 15.88
N TYR A 139 23.50 -5.12 14.68
CA TYR A 139 22.66 -5.68 13.62
C TYR A 139 22.81 -7.19 13.52
N SER A 140 21.70 -7.88 13.25
CA SER A 140 21.72 -9.30 12.91
C SER A 140 22.42 -9.57 11.57
N ASN A 141 22.50 -10.86 11.21
CA ASN A 141 22.69 -11.25 9.81
C ASN A 141 21.64 -10.57 8.90
N VAL A 142 22.04 -10.32 7.66
CA VAL A 142 21.09 -9.96 6.60
C VAL A 142 20.42 -11.25 6.13
N LEU A 143 19.10 -11.30 6.26
CA LEU A 143 18.26 -12.38 5.79
C LEU A 143 17.66 -11.98 4.44
N SER A 144 17.91 -12.76 3.40
CA SER A 144 17.23 -12.59 2.11
C SER A 144 16.07 -13.57 1.98
N VAL A 145 14.90 -13.07 1.56
CA VAL A 145 13.72 -13.89 1.26
C VAL A 145 13.21 -13.59 -0.15
N SER A 146 12.90 -14.64 -0.89
CA SER A 146 12.24 -14.50 -2.20
C SER A 146 10.74 -14.40 -1.99
N VAL A 147 10.10 -13.44 -2.66
CA VAL A 147 8.66 -13.22 -2.57
C VAL A 147 8.09 -13.04 -3.97
N THR A 148 7.01 -13.75 -4.26
CA THR A 148 6.18 -13.53 -5.44
C THR A 148 4.83 -13.00 -4.96
N PRO A 149 4.61 -11.68 -4.97
CA PRO A 149 3.33 -11.09 -4.62
C PRO A 149 2.26 -11.41 -5.67
N TYR A 150 0.99 -11.26 -5.33
CA TYR A 150 -0.15 -11.39 -6.24
C TYR A 150 -0.94 -10.08 -6.30
N LEU A 151 -1.63 -9.88 -7.42
CA LEU A 151 -2.64 -8.83 -7.56
C LEU A 151 -4.01 -9.42 -7.21
N VAL A 152 -4.76 -8.77 -6.32
CA VAL A 152 -6.17 -9.13 -6.09
C VAL A 152 -6.97 -8.66 -7.29
N VAL A 153 -7.47 -9.58 -8.12
CA VAL A 153 -8.44 -9.27 -9.18
C VAL A 153 -9.70 -10.07 -8.92
N ILE A 154 -10.77 -9.39 -8.52
CA ILE A 154 -12.08 -9.98 -8.31
C ILE A 154 -12.88 -9.85 -9.61
N ASN A 155 -13.42 -10.96 -10.10
CA ASN A 155 -14.28 -10.95 -11.28
C ASN A 155 -15.73 -10.66 -10.87
N TYR A 156 -16.19 -9.45 -11.18
CA TYR A 156 -17.53 -8.99 -10.81
C TYR A 156 -18.52 -9.17 -11.96
N PRO A 157 -19.83 -9.36 -11.68
CA PRO A 157 -20.87 -9.21 -12.69
C PRO A 157 -20.67 -7.92 -13.47
N SER A 158 -20.68 -7.98 -14.80
CA SER A 158 -20.28 -6.86 -15.65
C SER A 158 -21.21 -6.70 -16.85
N LEU A 159 -21.25 -5.48 -17.38
CA LEU A 159 -21.80 -5.16 -18.70
C LEU A 159 -20.65 -4.70 -19.61
N TRP A 160 -20.77 -4.95 -20.90
CA TRP A 160 -19.81 -4.50 -21.91
C TRP A 160 -20.32 -3.21 -22.55
N VAL A 161 -19.42 -2.26 -22.75
CA VAL A 161 -19.70 -0.95 -23.34
C VAL A 161 -19.34 -1.00 -24.82
N ALA A 162 -20.23 -1.60 -25.63
CA ALA A 162 -20.01 -1.78 -27.05
C ALA A 162 -20.42 -0.52 -27.81
N GLY A 163 -19.45 0.21 -28.35
CA GLY A 163 -19.70 1.42 -29.14
C GLY A 163 -18.89 1.54 -30.41
N ASP A 164 -19.14 2.59 -31.17
CA ASP A 164 -18.44 2.88 -32.41
C ASP A 164 -16.93 3.13 -32.24
N PHE A 165 -16.52 3.68 -31.09
CA PHE A 165 -15.11 3.91 -30.72
C PHE A 165 -14.23 2.65 -30.73
N GLN A 166 -14.84 1.46 -30.69
CA GLN A 166 -14.16 0.17 -30.83
C GLN A 166 -14.64 -0.64 -32.06
N GLY A 167 -15.62 -0.14 -32.81
CA GLY A 167 -16.14 -0.79 -34.02
C GLY A 167 -17.38 -1.67 -33.81
N TRP A 168 -18.18 -1.42 -32.78
CA TRP A 168 -19.40 -2.20 -32.46
C TRP A 168 -19.16 -3.72 -32.26
N ASP A 169 -17.99 -4.11 -31.75
CA ASP A 169 -17.64 -5.47 -31.33
C ASP A 169 -17.74 -5.65 -29.79
N PRO A 170 -18.84 -6.23 -29.26
CA PRO A 170 -18.97 -6.45 -27.81
C PRO A 170 -17.91 -7.38 -27.22
N ALA A 171 -17.26 -8.24 -28.02
CA ALA A 171 -16.28 -9.18 -27.50
C ALA A 171 -14.99 -8.48 -27.04
N SER A 172 -14.60 -7.40 -27.73
CA SER A 172 -13.44 -6.56 -27.39
C SER A 172 -13.80 -5.32 -26.56
N ALA A 173 -15.10 -5.08 -26.32
CA ALA A 173 -15.56 -3.91 -25.61
C ALA A 173 -15.06 -3.82 -24.15
N PRO A 174 -14.74 -2.61 -23.67
CA PRO A 174 -14.44 -2.38 -22.25
C PRO A 174 -15.68 -2.65 -21.39
N LYS A 175 -15.48 -2.80 -20.07
CA LYS A 175 -16.55 -3.21 -19.15
C LYS A 175 -16.86 -2.15 -18.12
N ILE A 176 -18.07 -2.23 -17.58
CA ILE A 176 -18.46 -1.69 -16.28
C ILE A 176 -18.89 -2.85 -15.37
N SER A 177 -18.66 -2.74 -14.06
CA SER A 177 -18.79 -3.84 -13.12
C SER A 177 -19.66 -3.48 -11.91
N SER A 178 -20.37 -4.47 -11.39
CA SER A 178 -21.21 -4.37 -10.19
C SER A 178 -20.50 -5.05 -9.01
N ARG A 179 -19.72 -4.28 -8.23
CA ARG A 179 -18.93 -4.80 -7.10
C ARG A 179 -19.77 -5.57 -6.07
N ASN A 180 -21.02 -5.15 -5.87
CA ASN A 180 -21.94 -5.75 -4.90
C ASN A 180 -22.92 -6.76 -5.52
N ALA A 181 -22.73 -7.13 -6.80
CA ALA A 181 -23.64 -8.03 -7.53
C ALA A 181 -25.13 -7.66 -7.44
N ASN A 182 -25.47 -6.37 -7.41
CA ASN A 182 -26.81 -5.86 -7.10
C ASN A 182 -27.50 -5.15 -8.29
N GLY A 183 -26.99 -5.34 -9.51
CA GLY A 183 -27.53 -4.70 -10.72
C GLY A 183 -27.15 -3.22 -10.90
N ILE A 184 -26.22 -2.70 -10.07
CA ILE A 184 -25.66 -1.36 -10.19
C ILE A 184 -24.22 -1.50 -10.66
N TYR A 185 -23.96 -1.05 -11.87
CA TYR A 185 -22.68 -1.19 -12.56
C TYR A 185 -22.00 0.16 -12.71
N GLU A 186 -20.68 0.17 -12.58
CA GLU A 186 -19.86 1.33 -12.93
C GLU A 186 -18.48 0.93 -13.45
N GLY A 187 -17.85 1.84 -14.19
CA GLY A 187 -16.49 1.67 -14.65
C GLY A 187 -16.04 2.84 -15.51
N TYR A 188 -14.74 2.91 -15.76
CA TYR A 188 -14.13 3.96 -16.54
C TYR A 188 -13.82 3.50 -17.95
N VAL A 189 -14.25 4.28 -18.94
CA VAL A 189 -14.10 3.94 -20.36
C VAL A 189 -13.56 5.14 -21.13
N ASN A 190 -12.51 4.91 -21.92
CA ASN A 190 -12.03 5.89 -22.88
C ASN A 190 -12.88 5.81 -24.15
N ILE A 191 -13.68 6.84 -24.42
CA ILE A 191 -14.50 6.96 -25.63
C ILE A 191 -13.91 8.10 -26.45
N VAL A 192 -13.26 7.76 -27.56
CA VAL A 192 -12.59 8.73 -28.42
C VAL A 192 -12.86 8.41 -29.90
N GLY A 193 -13.12 9.43 -30.69
CA GLY A 193 -13.45 9.35 -32.10
C GLY A 193 -14.88 8.86 -32.37
N GLY A 194 -15.28 8.99 -33.63
CA GLY A 194 -16.60 8.58 -34.10
C GLY A 194 -17.73 9.50 -33.64
N THR A 195 -18.88 8.92 -33.38
CA THR A 195 -20.13 9.52 -32.88
C THR A 195 -20.29 9.39 -31.37
N HIS A 196 -19.35 8.71 -30.69
CA HIS A 196 -19.36 8.44 -29.24
C HIS A 196 -20.59 7.67 -28.76
N GLN A 197 -21.16 6.86 -29.65
CA GLN A 197 -22.37 6.09 -29.39
C GLN A 197 -22.03 4.68 -28.93
N PHE A 198 -22.80 4.15 -27.98
CA PHE A 198 -22.60 2.82 -27.42
C PHE A 198 -23.89 2.19 -26.89
N LYS A 199 -23.81 0.91 -26.54
CA LYS A 199 -24.80 0.16 -25.76
C LYS A 199 -24.13 -0.55 -24.59
N TYR A 200 -24.90 -0.85 -23.55
CA TYR A 200 -24.49 -1.84 -22.55
C TYR A 200 -25.03 -3.20 -22.93
N THR A 201 -24.16 -4.19 -23.12
CA THR A 201 -24.58 -5.57 -23.40
C THR A 201 -24.34 -6.45 -22.18
N SER A 202 -25.25 -7.39 -21.92
CA SER A 202 -25.15 -8.31 -20.76
C SER A 202 -24.23 -9.51 -21.01
N GLN A 203 -23.69 -9.62 -22.23
CA GLN A 203 -22.80 -10.68 -22.70
C GLN A 203 -21.73 -10.05 -23.60
N PRO A 204 -20.57 -10.71 -23.83
CA PRO A 204 -19.55 -10.25 -24.79
C PRO A 204 -19.97 -10.47 -26.26
N ASP A 205 -21.27 -10.39 -26.54
CA ASP A 205 -21.90 -10.49 -27.85
C ASP A 205 -23.27 -9.78 -27.82
N TRP A 206 -24.00 -9.87 -28.93
CA TRP A 206 -25.34 -9.27 -29.06
C TRP A 206 -26.50 -10.21 -28.67
N ASN A 207 -26.21 -11.44 -28.23
CA ASN A 207 -27.22 -12.46 -27.91
C ASN A 207 -27.85 -12.24 -26.52
N GLY A 208 -27.18 -11.45 -25.67
CA GLY A 208 -27.68 -11.03 -24.37
C GLY A 208 -28.72 -9.90 -24.43
N THR A 209 -29.04 -9.35 -23.25
CA THR A 209 -29.81 -8.11 -23.16
C THR A 209 -28.93 -6.93 -23.55
N ASN A 210 -29.43 -6.08 -24.45
CA ASN A 210 -28.70 -4.93 -24.98
C ASN A 210 -29.42 -3.64 -24.57
N TYR A 211 -28.91 -2.96 -23.56
CA TYR A 211 -29.48 -1.74 -23.02
C TYR A 211 -29.06 -0.53 -23.86
N GLY A 212 -30.05 0.24 -24.26
CA GLY A 212 -29.94 1.37 -25.16
C GLY A 212 -30.77 2.56 -24.70
N TRP A 213 -30.51 3.72 -25.31
CA TRP A 213 -31.08 5.01 -24.92
C TRP A 213 -32.62 5.07 -25.01
N VAL A 214 -33.22 5.68 -23.98
CA VAL A 214 -34.64 6.10 -23.97
C VAL A 214 -34.75 7.61 -23.82
N SER A 215 -34.08 8.20 -22.83
CA SER A 215 -33.97 9.64 -22.67
C SER A 215 -32.66 10.01 -21.99
N SER A 216 -32.21 11.25 -22.20
CA SER A 216 -31.07 11.81 -21.48
C SER A 216 -31.15 13.32 -21.38
N THR A 217 -30.44 13.85 -20.40
CA THR A 217 -30.12 15.27 -20.23
C THR A 217 -28.60 15.39 -20.23
N THR A 218 -28.08 16.43 -20.88
CA THR A 218 -26.64 16.70 -20.97
C THR A 218 -26.36 18.06 -20.35
N THR A 219 -25.40 18.13 -19.43
CA THR A 219 -24.97 19.37 -18.79
C THR A 219 -23.45 19.45 -18.86
N GLY A 220 -22.93 20.29 -19.76
CA GLY A 220 -21.50 20.35 -20.01
C GLY A 220 -20.96 18.99 -20.45
N SER A 221 -20.03 18.44 -19.67
CA SER A 221 -19.39 17.15 -19.94
C SER A 221 -20.17 15.93 -19.44
N ASP A 222 -21.28 16.14 -18.73
CA ASP A 222 -22.02 15.08 -18.05
C ASP A 222 -23.32 14.76 -18.78
N VAL A 223 -23.71 13.49 -18.74
CA VAL A 223 -24.97 12.98 -19.28
C VAL A 223 -25.64 12.07 -18.26
N ALA A 224 -26.95 12.18 -18.10
CA ALA A 224 -27.76 11.31 -17.26
C ALA A 224 -29.11 11.05 -17.89
N GLY A 225 -29.63 9.83 -17.73
CA GLY A 225 -30.85 9.45 -18.42
C GLY A 225 -31.36 8.05 -18.08
N THR A 226 -32.27 7.57 -18.92
CA THR A 226 -32.84 6.23 -18.84
C THR A 226 -32.48 5.38 -20.05
N PHE A 227 -32.53 4.07 -19.87
CA PHE A 227 -32.30 3.09 -20.94
C PHE A 227 -33.37 2.00 -20.93
N SER A 228 -33.44 1.21 -21.99
CA SER A 228 -34.23 -0.02 -22.04
C SER A 228 -33.56 -1.05 -22.95
N SER A 229 -34.02 -2.30 -22.91
CA SER A 229 -33.54 -3.37 -23.80
C SER A 229 -33.94 -3.19 -25.27
N SER A 230 -34.83 -2.24 -25.57
CA SER A 230 -35.28 -1.89 -26.93
C SER A 230 -34.88 -0.48 -27.36
N GLY A 231 -34.09 0.22 -26.52
CA GLY A 231 -33.66 1.58 -26.77
C GLY A 231 -32.65 1.71 -27.91
N GLY A 232 -32.46 2.96 -28.35
CA GLY A 232 -31.45 3.36 -29.34
C GLY A 232 -30.03 3.26 -28.76
N ASN A 233 -29.08 3.98 -29.34
CA ASN A 233 -27.72 4.02 -28.79
C ASN A 233 -27.61 5.09 -27.70
N LEU A 234 -26.95 4.74 -26.59
CA LEU A 234 -26.46 5.70 -25.59
C LEU A 234 -25.33 6.54 -26.23
N PHE A 235 -25.03 7.70 -25.67
CA PHE A 235 -23.95 8.55 -26.19
C PHE A 235 -23.33 9.42 -25.09
N VAL A 236 -22.06 9.77 -25.24
CA VAL A 236 -21.42 10.86 -24.46
C VAL A 236 -21.23 12.08 -25.37
N PRO A 237 -21.16 13.31 -24.81
CA PRO A 237 -21.20 14.52 -25.64
C PRO A 237 -19.94 14.76 -26.49
N GLU A 238 -18.80 14.21 -26.11
CA GLU A 238 -17.51 14.46 -26.74
C GLU A 238 -16.48 13.36 -26.42
N ASP A 239 -15.28 13.46 -27.00
CA ASP A 239 -14.14 12.62 -26.66
C ASP A 239 -13.77 12.75 -25.17
N GLY A 240 -13.46 11.63 -24.52
CA GLY A 240 -12.96 11.65 -23.16
C GLY A 240 -12.90 10.31 -22.44
N TYR A 241 -12.39 10.37 -21.21
CA TYR A 241 -12.34 9.25 -20.29
C TYR A 241 -13.52 9.36 -19.30
N TYR A 242 -14.52 8.51 -19.44
CA TYR A 242 -15.80 8.66 -18.75
C TYR A 242 -15.96 7.66 -17.61
N LEU A 243 -16.40 8.13 -16.44
CA LEU A 243 -17.08 7.28 -15.47
C LEU A 243 -18.48 7.01 -15.98
N LEU A 244 -18.72 5.78 -16.42
CA LEU A 244 -20.02 5.31 -16.88
C LEU A 244 -20.71 4.53 -15.76
N LYS A 245 -22.00 4.78 -15.56
CA LYS A 245 -22.85 4.06 -14.61
C LYS A 245 -24.11 3.53 -15.28
N GLY A 246 -24.55 2.35 -14.88
CA GLY A 246 -25.81 1.75 -15.30
C GLY A 246 -26.49 1.03 -14.14
N ASN A 247 -27.78 1.31 -13.92
CA ASN A 247 -28.60 0.64 -12.92
C ASN A 247 -29.73 -0.09 -13.63
N THR A 248 -29.66 -1.43 -13.67
CA THR A 248 -30.66 -2.27 -14.36
C THR A 248 -31.93 -2.47 -13.54
N ASN A 249 -31.93 -2.10 -12.26
CA ASN A 249 -33.14 -2.15 -11.42
C ASN A 249 -34.05 -0.95 -11.71
N SER A 250 -33.46 0.24 -11.87
CA SER A 250 -34.20 1.49 -12.16
C SER A 250 -34.16 1.91 -13.62
N ASN A 251 -33.42 1.17 -14.47
CA ASN A 251 -33.21 1.49 -15.89
C ASN A 251 -32.64 2.91 -16.12
N THR A 252 -31.69 3.32 -15.27
CA THR A 252 -31.04 4.63 -15.34
C THR A 252 -29.55 4.51 -15.63
N TRP A 253 -28.98 5.46 -16.35
CA TRP A 253 -27.54 5.54 -16.61
C TRP A 253 -27.02 6.96 -16.48
N SER A 254 -25.70 7.08 -16.37
CA SER A 254 -24.99 8.35 -16.48
C SER A 254 -23.58 8.17 -17.04
N GLY A 255 -23.02 9.25 -17.54
CA GLY A 255 -21.63 9.37 -17.95
C GLY A 255 -21.07 10.71 -17.48
N THR A 256 -19.94 10.67 -16.77
CA THR A 256 -19.22 11.88 -16.30
C THR A 256 -17.81 11.85 -16.87
N LYS A 257 -17.43 12.89 -17.62
CA LYS A 257 -16.05 13.00 -18.13
C LYS A 257 -15.08 13.22 -16.98
N THR A 258 -13.94 12.54 -17.01
CA THR A 258 -12.95 12.59 -15.93
C THR A 258 -11.54 12.86 -16.44
N THR A 259 -10.81 13.65 -15.67
CA THR A 259 -9.36 13.81 -15.69
C THR A 259 -8.83 13.51 -14.31
N TRP A 260 -7.63 12.96 -14.17
CA TRP A 260 -7.14 12.51 -12.87
C TRP A 260 -5.89 13.26 -12.40
N GLY A 261 -5.78 13.41 -11.08
CA GLY A 261 -4.65 14.03 -10.41
C GLY A 261 -4.39 13.38 -9.06
N ILE A 262 -3.19 13.61 -8.52
CA ILE A 262 -2.85 13.29 -7.13
C ILE A 262 -2.74 14.55 -6.29
N ILE A 263 -3.14 14.46 -5.03
CA ILE A 263 -3.12 15.55 -4.05
C ILE A 263 -2.77 15.02 -2.66
N GLY A 264 -2.22 15.86 -1.79
CA GLY A 264 -1.96 15.52 -0.38
C GLY A 264 -0.57 15.93 0.07
N ASP A 265 -0.26 15.71 1.35
CA ASP A 265 1.04 16.05 1.95
C ASP A 265 2.24 15.46 1.17
N ALA A 266 2.05 14.26 0.62
CA ALA A 266 3.05 13.57 -0.17
C ALA A 266 3.21 14.13 -1.60
N ALA A 267 2.20 14.81 -2.14
CA ALA A 267 2.22 15.35 -3.49
C ALA A 267 3.16 16.58 -3.58
N ALA A 268 3.72 16.82 -4.77
CA ALA A 268 4.64 17.95 -5.00
C ALA A 268 4.02 19.29 -4.63
N ASN A 269 2.73 19.48 -4.95
CA ASN A 269 1.96 20.70 -4.70
C ASN A 269 1.24 20.70 -3.33
N GLY A 270 1.41 19.66 -2.51
CA GLY A 270 0.70 19.55 -1.24
C GLY A 270 -0.83 19.49 -1.43
N TRP A 271 -1.56 20.23 -0.60
CA TRP A 271 -3.02 20.38 -0.67
C TRP A 271 -3.49 21.58 -1.51
N ALA A 272 -2.57 22.33 -2.13
CA ALA A 272 -2.92 23.55 -2.85
C ALA A 272 -3.56 23.27 -4.22
N ASP A 273 -3.01 22.34 -4.99
CA ASP A 273 -3.52 21.94 -6.30
C ASP A 273 -3.09 20.50 -6.64
N ASP A 274 -3.74 19.91 -7.64
CA ASP A 274 -3.39 18.59 -8.14
C ASP A 274 -2.07 18.59 -8.88
N VAL A 275 -1.31 17.53 -8.69
CA VAL A 275 -0.35 17.11 -9.69
C VAL A 275 -1.12 16.28 -10.73
N LYS A 276 -1.34 16.88 -11.91
CA LYS A 276 -2.13 16.28 -12.99
C LYS A 276 -1.48 15.00 -13.53
N MET A 277 -2.31 14.00 -13.81
CA MET A 277 -1.90 12.77 -14.48
C MET A 277 -2.24 12.84 -15.97
N THR A 278 -1.51 12.07 -16.77
CA THR A 278 -1.72 11.89 -18.20
C THR A 278 -2.22 10.48 -18.47
N TYR A 279 -3.25 10.35 -19.30
CA TYR A 279 -3.76 9.04 -19.71
C TYR A 279 -2.88 8.40 -20.80
N ASP A 280 -2.48 7.15 -20.58
CA ASP A 280 -1.72 6.31 -21.50
C ASP A 280 -2.68 5.29 -22.13
N ALA A 281 -3.28 5.66 -23.27
CA ALA A 281 -4.30 4.86 -23.95
C ALA A 281 -3.79 3.48 -24.42
N ALA A 282 -2.48 3.34 -24.68
CA ALA A 282 -1.90 2.05 -25.06
C ALA A 282 -1.88 1.04 -23.89
N LYS A 283 -1.79 1.55 -22.65
CA LYS A 283 -1.75 0.73 -21.43
C LYS A 283 -3.04 0.81 -20.61
N ASN A 284 -3.99 1.65 -21.01
CA ASN A 284 -5.25 1.89 -20.31
C ASN A 284 -5.09 2.37 -18.85
N VAL A 285 -4.11 3.22 -18.59
CA VAL A 285 -3.81 3.71 -17.23
C VAL A 285 -3.52 5.20 -17.22
N TRP A 286 -3.72 5.85 -16.07
CA TRP A 286 -3.27 7.23 -15.83
C TRP A 286 -1.89 7.22 -15.18
N LYS A 287 -1.03 8.17 -15.55
CA LYS A 287 0.34 8.24 -15.02
C LYS A 287 0.79 9.65 -14.70
N VAL A 288 1.66 9.76 -13.70
CA VAL A 288 2.44 10.96 -13.44
C VAL A 288 3.81 10.59 -12.90
N THR A 289 4.85 11.27 -13.37
CA THR A 289 6.18 11.21 -12.77
C THR A 289 6.42 12.52 -12.03
N THR A 290 6.58 12.45 -10.71
CA THR A 290 6.73 13.64 -9.86
C THR A 290 7.57 13.32 -8.63
N VAL A 291 8.03 14.37 -7.94
CA VAL A 291 8.67 14.24 -6.63
C VAL A 291 7.59 13.99 -5.57
N LEU A 292 7.73 12.89 -4.83
CA LEU A 292 6.92 12.58 -3.65
C LEU A 292 7.68 12.92 -2.36
N LYS A 293 6.91 13.25 -1.32
CA LYS A 293 7.34 13.38 0.07
C LYS A 293 6.71 12.27 0.90
N ALA A 294 7.17 12.09 2.14
CA ALA A 294 6.42 11.28 3.11
C ALA A 294 5.12 12.01 3.50
N GLY A 295 4.01 11.28 3.62
CA GLY A 295 2.73 11.84 4.02
C GLY A 295 1.53 11.15 3.38
N GLY A 296 0.33 11.73 3.53
CA GLY A 296 -0.88 11.24 2.89
C GLY A 296 -0.97 11.65 1.41
N LEU A 297 -1.56 10.79 0.59
CA LEU A 297 -1.85 11.01 -0.82
C LEU A 297 -3.28 10.56 -1.14
N LYS A 298 -3.97 11.25 -2.03
CA LYS A 298 -5.25 10.82 -2.63
C LYS A 298 -5.23 11.00 -4.13
N PHE A 299 -6.04 10.20 -4.83
CA PHE A 299 -6.41 10.46 -6.21
C PHE A 299 -7.72 11.24 -6.23
N ARG A 300 -7.86 12.21 -7.13
CA ARG A 300 -9.16 12.84 -7.38
C ARG A 300 -9.36 13.15 -8.84
N ALA A 301 -10.60 13.01 -9.29
CA ALA A 301 -11.00 13.38 -10.63
C ALA A 301 -11.39 14.86 -10.69
N ASN A 302 -11.12 15.51 -11.82
CA ASN A 302 -11.56 16.85 -12.17
C ASN A 302 -11.17 17.94 -11.15
N SER A 303 -10.11 17.71 -10.37
CA SER A 303 -9.69 18.59 -9.27
C SER A 303 -10.79 18.94 -8.27
N ALA A 304 -11.71 18.00 -8.08
CA ALA A 304 -12.85 18.13 -7.20
C ALA A 304 -12.96 16.92 -6.26
N TRP A 305 -13.62 17.12 -5.13
CA TRP A 305 -13.84 16.06 -4.15
C TRP A 305 -14.98 15.11 -4.52
N ALA A 306 -15.80 15.45 -5.52
CA ALA A 306 -16.96 14.65 -5.91
C ALA A 306 -16.61 13.21 -6.33
N ILE A 307 -15.44 13.01 -6.94
CA ILE A 307 -14.92 11.69 -7.30
C ILE A 307 -13.47 11.66 -6.81
N ASN A 308 -13.26 11.15 -5.61
CA ASN A 308 -11.94 10.97 -5.04
C ASN A 308 -11.76 9.54 -4.53
N MET A 309 -10.53 9.07 -4.54
CA MET A 309 -10.17 7.72 -4.12
C MET A 309 -9.00 7.76 -3.14
N GLY A 310 -9.09 6.86 -2.17
CA GLY A 310 -8.05 6.53 -1.23
C GLY A 310 -7.90 5.01 -1.14
N ASP A 311 -7.14 4.54 -0.17
CA ASP A 311 -6.81 3.12 0.03
C ASP A 311 -7.06 2.76 1.50
N THR A 312 -8.30 2.37 1.79
CA THR A 312 -8.72 2.00 3.14
C THR A 312 -8.27 0.58 3.43
N GLY A 313 -7.40 0.41 4.43
CA GLY A 313 -6.75 -0.88 4.71
C GLY A 313 -5.40 -1.04 4.02
N ALA A 314 -5.00 -0.07 3.19
CA ALA A 314 -3.71 0.01 2.52
C ALA A 314 -3.42 -1.15 1.54
N ASP A 315 -4.42 -1.91 1.12
CA ASP A 315 -4.28 -3.16 0.37
C ASP A 315 -4.04 -2.97 -1.15
N LEU A 316 -3.83 -1.72 -1.58
CA LEU A 316 -3.63 -1.29 -2.96
C LEU A 316 -4.89 -1.38 -3.84
N SER A 317 -6.04 -1.73 -3.25
CA SER A 317 -7.36 -1.43 -3.82
C SER A 317 -7.69 0.03 -3.55
N LEU A 318 -8.38 0.66 -4.49
CA LEU A 318 -8.89 2.01 -4.32
C LEU A 318 -10.39 1.98 -4.06
N GLU A 319 -10.77 2.70 -3.00
CA GLU A 319 -12.15 2.95 -2.60
C GLU A 319 -12.49 4.42 -2.81
N TYR A 320 -13.71 4.67 -3.27
CA TYR A 320 -14.26 6.03 -3.23
C TYR A 320 -14.28 6.54 -1.81
N ASP A 321 -13.85 7.78 -1.63
CA ASP A 321 -13.75 8.42 -0.32
C ASP A 321 -12.87 7.65 0.70
N GLY A 322 -12.03 6.73 0.23
CA GLY A 322 -11.15 5.93 1.07
C GLY A 322 -10.12 6.76 1.83
N ASP A 323 -9.45 6.12 2.79
CA ASP A 323 -8.41 6.74 3.62
C ASP A 323 -7.22 7.22 2.77
N ASN A 324 -6.44 8.16 3.30
CA ASN A 324 -5.24 8.63 2.62
C ASN A 324 -4.25 7.46 2.39
N ILE A 325 -3.74 7.36 1.16
CA ILE A 325 -2.61 6.49 0.85
C ILE A 325 -1.38 7.00 1.58
N VAL A 326 -0.78 6.18 2.44
CA VAL A 326 0.37 6.56 3.24
C VAL A 326 1.66 6.35 2.46
N ILE A 327 2.33 7.44 2.08
CA ILE A 327 3.65 7.41 1.45
C ILE A 327 4.73 7.44 2.54
N PRO A 328 5.51 6.36 2.71
CA PRO A 328 6.62 6.35 3.67
C PRO A 328 7.81 7.17 3.17
N ALA A 329 8.69 7.58 4.08
CA ALA A 329 9.92 8.31 3.74
C ALA A 329 10.84 7.55 2.76
N SER A 330 10.78 6.22 2.74
CA SER A 330 11.52 5.38 1.78
C SER A 330 11.05 5.55 0.33
N LEU A 331 9.83 6.02 0.11
CA LEU A 331 9.28 6.32 -1.22
C LEU A 331 9.38 7.81 -1.59
N ALA A 332 10.03 8.64 -0.77
CA ALA A 332 10.30 10.03 -1.12
C ALA A 332 11.29 10.15 -2.31
N GLY A 333 11.17 11.24 -3.05
CA GLY A 333 11.94 11.53 -4.26
C GLY A 333 11.12 11.33 -5.53
N THR A 334 11.78 11.40 -6.69
CA THR A 334 11.10 11.24 -7.98
C THR A 334 10.58 9.81 -8.13
N ARG A 335 9.27 9.67 -8.34
CA ARG A 335 8.57 8.40 -8.54
C ARG A 335 7.62 8.51 -9.72
N THR A 336 7.31 7.37 -10.33
CA THR A 336 6.22 7.23 -11.29
C THR A 336 5.03 6.59 -10.60
N ILE A 337 3.92 7.32 -10.54
CA ILE A 337 2.65 6.85 -10.00
C ILE A 337 1.76 6.45 -11.17
N THR A 338 1.22 5.24 -11.11
CA THR A 338 0.23 4.74 -12.08
C THR A 338 -1.09 4.50 -11.38
N LEU A 339 -2.18 4.97 -11.96
CA LEU A 339 -3.56 4.69 -11.55
C LEU A 339 -4.21 3.79 -12.62
N ASP A 340 -4.66 2.61 -12.21
CA ASP A 340 -5.36 1.65 -13.05
C ASP A 340 -6.83 1.57 -12.62
N LEU A 341 -7.72 1.99 -13.52
CA LEU A 341 -9.17 2.05 -13.29
C LEU A 341 -9.91 0.90 -13.98
N LYS A 342 -9.27 -0.27 -14.10
CA LYS A 342 -9.90 -1.49 -14.60
C LYS A 342 -11.22 -1.76 -13.88
N ALA A 343 -12.25 -2.07 -14.66
CA ALA A 343 -13.61 -2.27 -14.15
C ALA A 343 -13.66 -3.19 -12.92
N GLY A 344 -14.24 -2.66 -11.84
CA GLY A 344 -14.37 -3.35 -10.56
C GLY A 344 -13.09 -3.47 -9.72
N ASN A 345 -11.90 -3.19 -10.27
CA ASN A 345 -10.61 -3.40 -9.61
C ASN A 345 -9.71 -2.17 -9.78
N TYR A 346 -10.06 -1.08 -9.11
CA TYR A 346 -9.28 0.15 -9.13
C TYR A 346 -8.05 -0.02 -8.24
N THR A 347 -6.85 0.24 -8.79
CA THR A 347 -5.57 0.03 -8.10
C THR A 347 -4.55 1.08 -8.50
N TYR A 348 -3.41 1.10 -7.82
CA TYR A 348 -2.30 1.98 -8.15
C TYR A 348 -0.93 1.34 -7.92
N THR A 349 0.10 1.91 -8.53
CA THR A 349 1.51 1.57 -8.25
C THR A 349 2.35 2.83 -8.09
N ILE A 350 3.45 2.71 -7.35
CA ILE A 350 4.44 3.76 -7.13
C ILE A 350 5.82 3.14 -7.34
N GLU A 351 6.53 3.56 -8.39
CA GLU A 351 7.84 3.03 -8.79
C GLU A 351 8.96 4.06 -8.73
#